data_AF-A0AA87BBS4-F1
#
_entry.id   AF-A0AA87BBS4-F1
#
_cell.length_a   1.000
_cell.length_b   1.000
_cell.length_c   1.000
_cell.angle_alpha   90.00
_cell.angle_beta   90.00
_cell.angle_gamma   90.00
#
_symmetry.space_group_name_H-M   'P 1'
#
loop_
_entity.id
_entity.type
_entity.pdbx_description
1 polymer ?
#
loop_
_entity_poly.entity_id
_entity_poly.type
_entity_poly.pdbx_seq_one_letter_code
_entity_poly.pdbx_strand_id
1 'polypeptide(L)'
;MSNLVLSNHIGQALVRSMGEILFSCGSNKRAVIATLSIPENDIQRFEGISQDEVIAKSLQGLSIESAMDLQKVLRVEMCSSQTIALQRLEANLPFFQSRMGALLFLISALLSRGLDLVQSDRDDPSLPLVTAPFGHASQEIVNLLLCGEAVPNVFDGRMDLGGGMFLKGISRDVEVGFLTLLESLNFCKVGQHLKSPKWPIWVVGSESHYTVLFALDPSVQSENELEGRETQIRKAFDAQDQSGGGGFISVEGFHQVLRETDIKFPPEKLEHLCSAGFIVWSEFWQVILDLDKSLGGLKDSSGLMGKKVFDLYHFNGIAKSDLNGSQINSAGEIPLQRPRLTKLRVSVPPRWTPEEFMADVKVSSAPSASDSAGKDNEVSKPEPSQHAPLVDCVRTRWARATCSWFGDPPSIV
;
A
#
# COMPACT_ATOMS: atom_id res chain seq x y z
N MET A 1 -16.92 14.42 -24.41
CA MET A 1 -17.44 13.07 -24.07
C MET A 1 -18.60 13.26 -23.11
N SER A 2 -19.78 12.75 -23.43
CA SER A 2 -20.99 12.94 -22.62
C SER A 2 -20.86 12.24 -21.26
N ASN A 3 -21.42 12.84 -20.20
CA ASN A 3 -21.43 12.27 -18.84
C ASN A 3 -21.97 10.83 -18.80
N LEU A 4 -22.84 10.45 -19.76
CA LEU A 4 -23.38 9.10 -19.90
C LEU A 4 -22.32 8.06 -20.29
N VAL A 5 -21.38 8.42 -21.18
CA VAL A 5 -20.30 7.53 -21.63
C VAL A 5 -19.31 7.29 -20.50
N LEU A 6 -18.94 8.35 -19.77
CA LEU A 6 -18.10 8.26 -18.58
C LEU A 6 -18.75 7.40 -17.49
N SER A 7 -20.05 7.59 -17.22
CA SER A 7 -20.80 6.76 -16.27
C SER A 7 -20.77 5.26 -16.64
N ASN A 8 -20.93 4.95 -17.92
CA ASN A 8 -20.88 3.57 -18.41
C ASN A 8 -19.49 2.93 -18.21
N HIS A 9 -18.41 3.67 -18.49
CA HIS A 9 -17.05 3.17 -18.26
C HIS A 9 -16.74 2.92 -16.78
N ILE A 10 -17.24 3.77 -15.87
CA ILE A 10 -17.07 3.59 -14.43
C ILE A 10 -17.81 2.34 -13.95
N GLY A 11 -19.06 2.14 -14.40
CA GLY A 11 -19.84 0.94 -14.07
C GLY A 11 -19.16 -0.34 -14.55
N GLN A 12 -18.65 -0.35 -15.78
CA GLN A 12 -17.92 -1.50 -16.34
C GLN A 12 -16.63 -1.80 -15.59
N ALA A 13 -15.87 -0.76 -15.19
CA ALA A 13 -14.67 -0.94 -14.38
C ALA A 13 -15.01 -1.56 -13.01
N LEU A 14 -16.05 -1.05 -12.34
CA LEU A 14 -16.51 -1.58 -11.06
C LEU A 14 -16.93 -3.06 -11.17
N VAL A 15 -17.72 -3.42 -12.20
CA VAL A 15 -18.14 -4.80 -12.45
C VAL A 15 -16.93 -5.73 -12.64
N ARG A 16 -15.92 -5.30 -13.40
CA ARG A 16 -14.71 -6.09 -13.62
C ARG A 16 -13.92 -6.30 -12.33
N SER A 17 -13.66 -5.22 -11.59
CA SER A 17 -12.94 -5.29 -10.32
C SER A 17 -13.67 -6.16 -9.30
N MET A 18 -14.99 -6.03 -9.18
CA MET A 18 -15.80 -6.90 -8.33
C MET A 18 -15.67 -8.38 -8.75
N GLY A 19 -15.75 -8.66 -10.05
CA GLY A 19 -15.60 -10.01 -10.58
C GLY A 19 -14.24 -10.64 -10.26
N GLU A 20 -13.16 -9.88 -10.45
CA GLU A 20 -11.78 -10.32 -10.14
C GLU A 20 -11.61 -10.63 -8.64
N ILE A 21 -12.08 -9.74 -7.76
CA ILE A 21 -12.00 -9.94 -6.31
C ILE A 21 -12.79 -11.17 -5.88
N LEU A 22 -14.02 -11.34 -6.36
CA LEU A 22 -14.86 -12.48 -5.98
C LEU A 22 -14.28 -13.82 -6.47
N PHE A 23 -13.70 -13.84 -7.68
CA PHE A 23 -13.00 -15.03 -8.17
C PHE A 23 -11.75 -15.33 -7.36
N SER A 24 -10.96 -14.31 -7.00
CA SER A 24 -9.80 -14.47 -6.12
C SER A 24 -10.21 -15.10 -4.78
N CYS A 25 -11.28 -14.61 -4.16
CA CYS A 25 -11.87 -15.20 -2.94
C CYS A 25 -12.23 -16.68 -3.14
N GLY A 26 -12.85 -17.02 -4.26
CA GLY A 26 -13.20 -18.40 -4.63
C GLY A 26 -12.07 -19.22 -5.24
N SER A 27 -10.81 -18.88 -4.95
CA SER A 27 -9.60 -19.59 -5.43
C SER A 27 -9.55 -19.73 -6.96
N ASN A 28 -10.02 -18.70 -7.66
CA ASN A 28 -10.15 -18.61 -9.11
C ASN A 28 -11.00 -19.72 -9.76
N LYS A 29 -11.89 -20.35 -8.98
CA LYS A 29 -12.77 -21.45 -9.46
C LYS A 29 -14.25 -21.08 -9.45
N ARG A 30 -14.64 -20.17 -8.56
CA ARG A 30 -16.03 -19.76 -8.39
C ARG A 30 -16.11 -18.33 -7.87
N ALA A 31 -17.27 -17.72 -8.07
CA ALA A 31 -17.70 -16.52 -7.37
C ALA A 31 -19.14 -16.75 -6.87
N VAL A 32 -19.47 -16.13 -5.75
CA VAL A 32 -20.83 -16.09 -5.21
C VAL A 32 -21.27 -14.64 -5.24
N ILE A 33 -22.46 -14.39 -5.76
CA ILE A 33 -23.05 -13.06 -5.88
C ILE A 33 -24.29 -13.03 -4.97
N ALA A 34 -24.24 -12.15 -3.97
CA ALA A 34 -25.35 -11.91 -3.07
C ALA A 34 -26.13 -10.66 -3.50
N THR A 35 -27.45 -10.80 -3.59
CA THR A 35 -28.39 -9.74 -3.95
C THR A 35 -29.59 -9.75 -3.00
N LEU A 36 -30.57 -8.86 -3.25
CA LEU A 36 -31.80 -8.78 -2.45
C LEU A 36 -33.01 -9.05 -3.35
N SER A 37 -34.00 -9.77 -2.84
CA SER A 37 -35.30 -9.87 -3.48
C SER A 37 -36.08 -8.57 -3.32
N ILE A 38 -36.63 -8.05 -4.40
CA ILE A 38 -37.56 -6.92 -4.38
C ILE A 38 -38.98 -7.47 -4.25
N PRO A 39 -39.80 -6.96 -3.30
CA PRO A 39 -41.20 -7.37 -3.20
C PRO A 39 -41.95 -7.10 -4.52
N GLU A 40 -42.70 -8.09 -5.02
CA GLU A 40 -43.43 -7.99 -6.30
C GLU A 40 -44.43 -6.81 -6.34
N ASN A 41 -44.96 -6.42 -5.18
CA ASN A 41 -45.87 -5.27 -5.03
C ASN A 41 -45.23 -3.92 -5.35
N ASP A 42 -43.89 -3.77 -5.23
CA ASP A 42 -43.21 -2.54 -5.61
C ASP A 42 -42.97 -2.47 -7.12
N ILE A 43 -42.72 -3.61 -7.78
CA ILE A 43 -42.51 -3.69 -9.22
C ILE A 43 -43.79 -3.27 -9.99
N GLN A 44 -44.96 -3.62 -9.48
CA GLN A 44 -46.26 -3.25 -10.07
C GLN A 44 -46.68 -1.81 -9.77
N ARG A 45 -46.14 -1.16 -8.74
CA ARG A 45 -46.49 0.22 -8.34
C ARG A 45 -45.77 1.31 -9.16
N PHE A 46 -44.78 0.95 -9.98
CA PHE A 46 -43.90 1.87 -10.67
C PHE A 46 -43.86 1.63 -12.19
N GLU A 47 -45.03 1.51 -12.84
CA GLU A 47 -45.13 1.51 -14.30
C GLU A 47 -44.52 2.81 -14.88
N GLY A 48 -43.53 2.68 -15.78
CA GLY A 48 -42.88 3.79 -16.48
C GLY A 48 -41.57 4.31 -15.87
N ILE A 49 -41.05 3.68 -14.81
CA ILE A 49 -39.80 4.08 -14.14
C ILE A 49 -38.67 3.07 -14.47
N SER A 50 -37.41 3.52 -14.51
CA SER A 50 -36.27 2.63 -14.76
C SER A 50 -36.10 1.59 -13.65
N GLN A 51 -35.59 0.40 -14.00
CA GLN A 51 -35.34 -0.68 -13.04
C GLN A 51 -34.44 -0.22 -11.88
N ASP A 52 -33.46 0.64 -12.17
CA ASP A 52 -32.53 1.22 -11.17
C ASP A 52 -33.26 2.10 -10.15
N GLU A 53 -34.21 2.92 -10.60
CA GLU A 53 -35.02 3.76 -9.71
C GLU A 53 -35.99 2.94 -8.85
N VAL A 54 -36.53 1.84 -9.39
CA VAL A 54 -37.36 0.89 -8.64
C VAL A 54 -36.51 0.23 -7.54
N ILE A 55 -35.33 -0.27 -7.87
CA ILE A 55 -34.38 -0.86 -6.92
C ILE A 55 -34.04 0.16 -5.82
N ALA A 56 -33.68 1.39 -6.18
CA ALA A 56 -33.32 2.42 -5.22
C ALA A 56 -34.48 2.76 -4.25
N LYS A 57 -35.71 2.91 -4.76
CA LYS A 57 -36.89 3.21 -3.95
C LYS A 57 -37.25 2.06 -3.01
N SER A 58 -37.27 0.82 -3.50
CA SER A 58 -37.54 -0.36 -2.67
C SER A 58 -36.51 -0.55 -1.57
N LEU A 59 -35.23 -0.28 -1.84
CA LEU A 59 -34.16 -0.38 -0.84
C LEU A 59 -34.16 0.79 0.17
N GLN A 60 -34.77 1.93 -0.15
CA GLN A 60 -34.93 3.05 0.77
C GLN A 60 -35.94 2.73 1.88
N GLY A 61 -36.98 1.94 1.58
CA GLY A 61 -37.98 1.47 2.54
C GLY A 61 -37.60 0.19 3.29
N LEU A 62 -36.53 -0.50 2.89
CA LEU A 62 -36.11 -1.76 3.49
C LEU A 62 -35.47 -1.52 4.87
N SER A 63 -36.14 -1.98 5.93
CA SER A 63 -35.59 -2.07 7.29
C SER A 63 -35.08 -3.49 7.57
N ILE A 64 -33.84 -3.62 8.05
CA ILE A 64 -33.23 -4.88 8.48
C ILE A 64 -32.82 -4.69 9.94
N GLU A 65 -33.59 -5.26 10.85
CA GLU A 65 -33.38 -5.13 12.30
C GLU A 65 -32.74 -6.40 12.89
N SER A 66 -32.80 -7.52 12.18
CA SER A 66 -32.25 -8.79 12.61
C SER A 66 -31.63 -9.59 11.45
N ALA A 67 -30.79 -10.57 11.80
CA ALA A 67 -30.25 -11.53 10.83
C ALA A 67 -31.35 -12.33 10.12
N MET A 68 -32.46 -12.61 10.81
CA MET A 68 -33.61 -13.32 10.23
C MET A 68 -34.29 -12.49 9.14
N ASP A 69 -34.33 -11.17 9.29
CA ASP A 69 -34.91 -10.29 8.27
C ASP A 69 -34.05 -10.24 7.02
N LEU A 70 -32.72 -10.14 7.21
CA LEU A 70 -31.77 -10.24 6.10
C LEU A 70 -31.92 -11.58 5.36
N GLN A 71 -32.03 -12.69 6.09
CA GLN A 71 -32.15 -14.02 5.49
C GLN A 71 -33.40 -14.19 4.60
N LYS A 72 -34.53 -13.55 4.96
CA LYS A 72 -35.77 -13.61 4.16
C LYS A 72 -35.58 -12.97 2.77
N VAL A 73 -34.79 -11.90 2.70
CA VAL A 73 -34.63 -11.09 1.48
C VAL A 73 -33.35 -11.39 0.71
N LEU A 74 -32.33 -11.97 1.35
CA LEU A 74 -31.06 -12.30 0.71
C LEU A 74 -31.26 -13.36 -0.37
N ARG A 75 -30.63 -13.15 -1.52
CA ARG A 75 -30.56 -14.12 -2.62
C ARG A 75 -29.11 -14.33 -2.97
N VAL A 76 -28.75 -15.56 -3.30
CA VAL A 76 -27.37 -15.97 -3.52
C VAL A 76 -27.30 -16.80 -4.79
N GLU A 77 -26.42 -16.43 -5.70
CA GLU A 77 -26.15 -17.18 -6.92
C GLU A 77 -24.66 -17.54 -7.00
N MET A 78 -24.34 -18.80 -7.30
CA MET A 78 -22.97 -19.26 -7.50
C MET A 78 -22.65 -19.31 -9.00
N CYS A 79 -21.54 -18.71 -9.39
CA CYS A 79 -21.00 -18.70 -10.75
C CYS A 79 -19.68 -19.46 -10.79
N SER A 80 -19.54 -20.42 -11.71
CA SER A 80 -18.28 -21.13 -11.97
C SER A 80 -17.47 -20.55 -13.14
N SER A 81 -18.02 -19.56 -13.85
CA SER A 81 -17.38 -18.90 -14.99
C SER A 81 -17.31 -17.40 -14.77
N GLN A 82 -16.15 -16.82 -15.05
CA GLN A 82 -15.91 -15.38 -14.92
C GLN A 82 -16.84 -14.57 -15.84
N THR A 83 -17.10 -15.05 -17.06
CA THR A 83 -18.03 -14.40 -17.99
C THR A 83 -19.45 -14.34 -17.43
N ILE A 84 -19.94 -15.45 -16.86
CA ILE A 84 -21.28 -15.48 -16.25
C ILE A 84 -21.33 -14.55 -15.05
N ALA A 85 -20.30 -14.57 -14.20
CA ALA A 85 -20.25 -13.69 -13.03
C ALA A 85 -20.26 -12.21 -13.43
N LEU A 86 -19.50 -11.81 -14.45
CA LEU A 86 -19.50 -10.44 -14.95
C LEU A 86 -20.88 -10.02 -15.47
N GLN A 87 -21.54 -10.88 -16.25
CA GLN A 87 -22.92 -10.63 -16.72
C GLN A 87 -23.91 -10.48 -15.55
N ARG A 88 -23.77 -11.31 -14.52
CA ARG A 88 -24.64 -11.22 -13.33
C ARG A 88 -24.34 -10.01 -12.46
N LEU A 89 -23.08 -9.63 -12.31
CA LEU A 89 -22.67 -8.40 -11.62
C LEU A 89 -23.16 -7.17 -12.36
N GLU A 90 -23.06 -7.14 -13.69
CA GLU A 90 -23.59 -6.06 -14.52
C GLU A 90 -25.11 -5.94 -14.38
N ALA A 91 -25.83 -7.06 -14.49
CA ALA A 91 -27.29 -7.08 -14.33
C ALA A 91 -27.76 -6.67 -12.92
N ASN A 92 -26.93 -6.85 -11.90
CA ASN A 92 -27.25 -6.53 -10.51
C ASN A 92 -26.48 -5.30 -9.98
N LEU A 93 -25.79 -4.56 -10.85
CA LEU A 93 -25.00 -3.39 -10.47
C LEU A 93 -25.77 -2.36 -9.62
N PRO A 94 -27.07 -2.09 -9.87
CA PRO A 94 -27.82 -1.14 -9.03
C PRO A 94 -27.90 -1.55 -7.56
N PHE A 95 -27.93 -2.85 -7.24
CA PHE A 95 -27.89 -3.31 -5.85
C PHE A 95 -26.54 -2.99 -5.19
N PHE A 96 -25.45 -3.14 -5.93
CA PHE A 96 -24.08 -2.85 -5.45
C PHE A 96 -23.78 -1.36 -5.37
N GLN A 97 -24.48 -0.53 -6.13
CA GLN A 97 -24.42 0.93 -6.03
C GLN A 97 -25.38 1.51 -4.97
N SER A 98 -26.23 0.67 -4.38
CA SER A 98 -27.18 1.06 -3.34
C SER A 98 -26.51 1.22 -1.97
N ARG A 99 -27.28 1.70 -0.98
CA ARG A 99 -26.87 1.73 0.43
C ARG A 99 -26.49 0.37 1.01
N MET A 100 -26.90 -0.74 0.39
CA MET A 100 -26.60 -2.11 0.81
C MET A 100 -25.39 -2.70 0.08
N GLY A 101 -24.80 -1.98 -0.88
CA GLY A 101 -23.81 -2.53 -1.79
C GLY A 101 -22.56 -3.09 -1.11
N ALA A 102 -22.01 -2.37 -0.12
CA ALA A 102 -20.85 -2.83 0.64
C ALA A 102 -21.15 -4.12 1.42
N LEU A 103 -22.32 -4.21 2.05
CA LEU A 103 -22.75 -5.40 2.77
C LEU A 103 -22.94 -6.60 1.82
N LEU A 104 -23.63 -6.39 0.69
CA LEU A 104 -23.84 -7.42 -0.33
C LEU A 104 -22.52 -7.91 -0.91
N PHE A 105 -21.58 -6.99 -1.17
CA PHE A 105 -20.26 -7.35 -1.67
C PHE A 105 -19.44 -8.13 -0.64
N LEU A 106 -19.49 -7.74 0.64
CA LEU A 106 -18.85 -8.49 1.72
C LEU A 106 -19.41 -9.92 1.84
N ILE A 107 -20.73 -10.08 1.82
CA ILE A 107 -21.39 -11.40 1.85
C ILE A 107 -20.96 -12.21 0.62
N SER A 108 -20.92 -11.59 -0.56
CA SER A 108 -20.45 -12.20 -1.80
C SER A 108 -19.02 -12.75 -1.66
N ALA A 109 -18.09 -11.95 -1.12
CA ALA A 109 -16.70 -12.35 -0.91
C ALA A 109 -16.56 -13.51 0.10
N LEU A 110 -17.24 -13.40 1.25
CA LEU A 110 -17.24 -14.44 2.29
C LEU A 110 -17.78 -15.77 1.77
N LEU A 111 -18.87 -15.76 1.01
CA LEU A 111 -19.46 -16.97 0.43
C LEU A 111 -18.63 -17.52 -0.74
N SER A 112 -17.95 -16.65 -1.50
CA SER A 112 -17.03 -17.08 -2.56
C SER A 112 -15.88 -17.91 -1.99
N ARG A 113 -15.24 -17.39 -0.92
CA ARG A 113 -14.23 -18.12 -0.14
C ARG A 113 -14.84 -19.37 0.50
N GLY A 114 -16.01 -19.23 1.10
CA GLY A 114 -16.70 -20.29 1.85
C GLY A 114 -16.39 -20.16 3.34
N LEU A 115 -17.42 -20.25 4.17
CA LEU A 115 -17.34 -19.91 5.58
C LEU A 115 -16.35 -20.79 6.36
N ASP A 116 -16.27 -22.09 6.06
CA ASP A 116 -15.31 -22.99 6.70
C ASP A 116 -13.87 -22.60 6.38
N LEU A 117 -13.60 -22.21 5.12
CA LEU A 117 -12.28 -21.73 4.72
C LEU A 117 -11.97 -20.39 5.37
N VAL A 118 -12.94 -19.47 5.44
CA VAL A 118 -12.79 -18.23 6.19
C VAL A 118 -12.41 -18.52 7.64
N GLN A 119 -13.07 -19.44 8.33
CA GLN A 119 -12.68 -19.80 9.71
C GLN A 119 -11.30 -20.44 9.78
N SER A 120 -10.93 -21.25 8.79
CA SER A 120 -9.61 -21.90 8.73
C SER A 120 -8.47 -20.93 8.42
N ASP A 121 -8.74 -19.80 7.75
CA ASP A 121 -7.75 -18.77 7.42
C ASP A 121 -7.32 -17.99 8.66
N ARG A 122 -8.19 -17.91 9.67
CA ARG A 122 -8.00 -17.10 10.87
C ARG A 122 -7.06 -17.76 11.87
N ASP A 123 -6.40 -16.93 12.66
CA ASP A 123 -5.64 -17.39 13.83
C ASP A 123 -6.56 -17.50 15.07
N ASP A 124 -7.52 -16.58 15.22
CA ASP A 124 -8.58 -16.64 16.24
C ASP A 124 -9.98 -16.49 15.61
N PRO A 125 -10.73 -17.59 15.39
CA PRO A 125 -12.06 -17.55 14.80
C PRO A 125 -13.14 -16.99 15.74
N SER A 126 -12.84 -16.80 17.04
CA SER A 126 -13.82 -16.31 18.01
C SER A 126 -14.09 -14.80 17.89
N LEU A 127 -13.16 -14.05 17.29
CA LEU A 127 -13.28 -12.61 17.12
C LEU A 127 -14.27 -12.26 16.00
N PRO A 128 -15.06 -11.18 16.13
CA PRO A 128 -15.98 -10.76 15.07
C PRO A 128 -15.22 -10.19 13.87
N LEU A 129 -15.71 -10.48 12.65
CA LEU A 129 -15.13 -9.93 11.42
C LEU A 129 -15.47 -8.44 11.22
N VAL A 130 -16.61 -7.99 11.74
CA VAL A 130 -17.04 -6.59 11.75
C VAL A 130 -17.21 -6.17 13.21
N THR A 131 -16.46 -5.17 13.65
CA THR A 131 -16.43 -4.79 15.07
C THR A 131 -17.52 -3.78 15.40
N ALA A 132 -18.23 -4.02 16.50
CA ALA A 132 -19.21 -3.09 17.06
C ALA A 132 -18.51 -1.99 17.88
N PRO A 133 -19.13 -0.81 18.08
CA PRO A 133 -20.43 -0.39 17.56
C PRO A 133 -20.36 0.28 16.17
N PHE A 134 -19.16 0.63 15.70
CA PHE A 134 -18.98 1.50 14.54
C PHE A 134 -18.89 0.76 13.20
N GLY A 135 -18.87 -0.58 13.21
CA GLY A 135 -18.88 -1.38 12.00
C GLY A 135 -17.53 -1.43 11.27
N HIS A 136 -16.41 -1.33 11.99
CA HIS A 136 -15.10 -1.40 11.34
C HIS A 136 -14.82 -2.81 10.83
N ALA A 137 -14.28 -2.89 9.62
CA ALA A 137 -13.81 -4.14 9.05
C ALA A 137 -12.55 -4.60 9.80
N SER A 138 -12.52 -5.87 10.18
CA SER A 138 -11.30 -6.55 10.64
C SER A 138 -10.27 -6.65 9.51
N GLN A 139 -9.00 -6.88 9.87
CA GLN A 139 -7.93 -7.06 8.88
C GLN A 139 -8.19 -8.30 8.01
N GLU A 140 -8.87 -9.34 8.53
CA GLU A 140 -9.29 -10.51 7.76
C GLU A 140 -10.21 -10.15 6.60
N ILE A 141 -11.15 -9.21 6.78
CA ILE A 141 -12.00 -8.73 5.69
C ILE A 141 -11.16 -8.00 4.65
N VAL A 142 -10.26 -7.12 5.10
CA VAL A 142 -9.41 -6.34 4.19
C VAL A 142 -8.54 -7.28 3.36
N ASN A 143 -7.88 -8.24 3.99
CA ASN A 143 -7.04 -9.22 3.31
C ASN A 143 -7.86 -10.15 2.40
N LEU A 144 -9.07 -10.55 2.80
CA LEU A 144 -9.97 -11.31 1.92
C LEU A 144 -10.22 -10.56 0.61
N LEU A 145 -10.46 -9.25 0.67
CA LEU A 145 -10.71 -8.44 -0.53
C LEU A 145 -9.43 -8.16 -1.35
N LEU A 146 -8.26 -8.10 -0.72
CA LEU A 146 -6.99 -7.82 -1.39
C LEU A 146 -6.35 -9.06 -2.03
N CYS A 147 -6.39 -10.20 -1.33
CA CYS A 147 -5.67 -11.40 -1.74
C CYS A 147 -6.56 -12.65 -1.86
N GLY A 148 -7.83 -12.60 -1.46
CA GLY A 148 -8.76 -13.72 -1.54
C GLY A 148 -8.71 -14.67 -0.34
N GLU A 149 -7.95 -14.35 0.72
CA GLU A 149 -7.80 -15.17 1.93
C GLU A 149 -8.02 -14.32 3.18
N ALA A 150 -8.78 -14.85 4.15
CA ALA A 150 -9.16 -14.12 5.37
C ALA A 150 -8.10 -14.23 6.47
N VAL A 151 -6.82 -14.14 6.09
CA VAL A 151 -5.68 -14.17 7.03
C VAL A 151 -5.62 -12.87 7.84
N PRO A 152 -5.29 -12.90 9.14
CA PRO A 152 -5.38 -11.72 9.99
C PRO A 152 -4.18 -10.79 9.92
N ASN A 153 -3.03 -11.26 9.43
CA ASN A 153 -1.78 -10.49 9.46
C ASN A 153 -1.37 -9.96 8.09
N VAL A 154 -0.61 -8.86 8.11
CA VAL A 154 -0.13 -8.13 6.92
C VAL A 154 1.34 -8.42 6.57
N PHE A 155 2.03 -9.29 7.30
CA PHE A 155 3.37 -9.76 6.96
C PHE A 155 3.33 -10.88 5.91
N ASP A 156 4.47 -11.20 5.28
CA ASP A 156 4.55 -12.26 4.28
C ASP A 156 4.62 -13.65 4.92
N GLY A 157 3.91 -14.61 4.32
CA GLY A 157 4.01 -16.03 4.65
C GLY A 157 3.46 -16.38 6.02
N ARG A 158 4.28 -17.05 6.83
CA ARG A 158 3.91 -17.49 8.19
C ARG A 158 5.02 -17.11 9.15
N MET A 159 4.63 -16.75 10.37
CA MET A 159 5.56 -16.46 11.45
C MET A 159 5.54 -17.59 12.47
N ASP A 160 6.67 -18.26 12.66
CA ASP A 160 6.85 -19.29 13.69
C ASP A 160 7.11 -18.62 15.04
N LEU A 161 6.27 -18.91 16.03
CA LEU A 161 6.41 -18.43 17.41
C LEU A 161 7.09 -19.47 18.31
N GLY A 162 7.49 -20.62 17.77
CA GLY A 162 7.96 -21.79 18.51
C GLY A 162 6.82 -22.66 19.03
N GLY A 163 7.17 -23.87 19.48
CA GLY A 163 6.19 -24.79 20.09
C GLY A 163 5.10 -25.29 19.13
N GLY A 164 5.30 -25.18 17.81
CA GLY A 164 4.31 -25.53 16.79
C GLY A 164 3.22 -24.47 16.57
N MET A 165 3.37 -23.28 17.15
CA MET A 165 2.45 -22.15 16.94
C MET A 165 2.93 -21.30 15.76
N PHE A 166 2.01 -21.03 14.83
CA PHE A 166 2.27 -20.19 13.67
C PHE A 166 1.19 -19.13 13.53
N LEU A 167 1.59 -17.90 13.21
CA LEU A 167 0.69 -16.85 12.76
C LEU A 167 0.64 -16.82 11.23
N LYS A 168 -0.55 -16.62 10.67
CA LYS A 168 -0.78 -16.63 9.22
C LYS A 168 -0.75 -15.21 8.66
N GLY A 169 0.10 -14.99 7.67
CA GLY A 169 0.19 -13.76 6.89
C GLY A 169 -0.17 -13.98 5.42
N ILE A 170 0.22 -13.03 4.58
CA ILE A 170 -0.09 -12.98 3.16
C ILE A 170 0.79 -13.97 2.40
N SER A 171 0.19 -14.93 1.71
CA SER A 171 0.94 -16.04 1.10
C SER A 171 1.50 -15.75 -0.29
N ARG A 172 1.05 -14.68 -0.96
CA ARG A 172 1.38 -14.39 -2.37
C ARG A 172 1.28 -12.90 -2.66
N ASP A 173 1.96 -12.47 -3.73
CA ASP A 173 1.81 -11.14 -4.30
C ASP A 173 0.36 -10.84 -4.68
N VAL A 174 -0.04 -9.58 -4.50
CA VAL A 174 -1.41 -9.09 -4.75
C VAL A 174 -1.47 -8.15 -5.94
N GLU A 175 -2.68 -7.97 -6.50
CA GLU A 175 -2.89 -7.02 -7.59
C GLU A 175 -2.95 -5.56 -7.10
N VAL A 176 -3.57 -5.35 -5.92
CA VAL A 176 -3.68 -4.06 -5.23
C VAL A 176 -3.09 -4.21 -3.84
N GLY A 177 -2.15 -3.34 -3.51
CA GLY A 177 -1.37 -3.41 -2.28
C GLY A 177 -2.09 -2.82 -1.06
N PHE A 178 -1.40 -2.87 0.06
CA PHE A 178 -1.85 -2.27 1.31
C PHE A 178 -0.69 -1.58 2.01
N LEU A 179 -0.96 -0.37 2.52
CA LEU A 179 -0.08 0.36 3.42
C LEU A 179 -0.91 0.79 4.63
N THR A 180 -0.27 0.93 5.78
CA THR A 180 -0.98 1.40 6.97
C THR A 180 -0.11 2.32 7.80
N LEU A 181 -0.75 3.33 8.39
CA LEU A 181 -0.12 4.22 9.37
C LEU A 181 0.42 3.42 10.56
N LEU A 182 -0.24 2.32 10.94
CA LEU A 182 0.16 1.46 12.05
C LEU A 182 1.58 0.88 11.89
N GLU A 183 2.05 0.68 10.65
CA GLU A 183 3.42 0.25 10.40
C GLU A 183 4.44 1.34 10.74
N SER A 184 4.18 2.59 10.32
CA SER A 184 5.06 3.72 10.68
C SER A 184 5.13 3.99 12.18
N LEU A 185 4.08 3.59 12.90
CA LEU A 185 3.98 3.64 14.36
C LEU A 185 4.55 2.39 15.06
N ASN A 186 5.14 1.45 14.29
CA ASN A 186 5.72 0.19 14.77
C ASN A 186 4.73 -0.78 15.45
N PHE A 187 3.43 -0.67 15.18
CA PHE A 187 2.43 -1.63 15.70
C PHE A 187 2.35 -2.92 14.88
N CYS A 188 2.75 -2.87 13.61
CA CYS A 188 2.81 -4.05 12.73
C CYS A 188 3.93 -3.89 11.71
N LYS A 189 4.23 -4.98 10.98
CA LYS A 189 5.16 -4.96 9.84
C LYS A 189 4.43 -5.45 8.61
N VAL A 190 4.31 -4.60 7.59
CA VAL A 190 3.67 -4.96 6.33
C VAL A 190 4.72 -5.65 5.44
N GLY A 191 4.33 -6.79 4.89
CA GLY A 191 5.16 -7.62 4.03
C GLY A 191 5.31 -7.06 2.61
N GLN A 192 6.28 -7.59 1.87
CA GLN A 192 6.54 -7.22 0.48
C GLN A 192 5.40 -7.59 -0.45
N HIS A 193 4.68 -8.68 -0.19
CA HIS A 193 3.54 -9.07 -1.01
C HIS A 193 2.48 -7.96 -1.09
N LEU A 194 2.26 -7.19 0.00
CA LEU A 194 1.34 -6.05 0.04
C LEU A 194 1.98 -4.71 -0.34
N LYS A 195 3.27 -4.55 -0.10
CA LYS A 195 4.02 -3.31 -0.40
C LYS A 195 4.35 -3.15 -1.88
N SER A 196 4.55 -4.26 -2.59
CA SER A 196 4.95 -4.29 -4.00
C SER A 196 3.91 -5.00 -4.86
N PRO A 197 2.67 -4.48 -4.92
CA PRO A 197 1.60 -5.07 -5.73
C PRO A 197 1.93 -5.03 -7.22
N LYS A 198 1.24 -5.87 -8.00
CA LYS A 198 1.35 -5.89 -9.48
C LYS A 198 1.04 -4.53 -10.10
N TRP A 199 -0.02 -3.86 -9.64
CA TRP A 199 -0.37 -2.51 -10.05
C TRP A 199 0.00 -1.54 -8.95
N PRO A 200 0.57 -0.35 -9.25
CA PRO A 200 0.96 0.62 -8.23
C PRO A 200 -0.27 1.33 -7.64
N ILE A 201 -1.11 0.57 -6.97
CA ILE A 201 -2.36 0.96 -6.33
C ILE A 201 -2.32 0.33 -4.94
N TRP A 202 -2.54 1.13 -3.92
CA TRP A 202 -2.55 0.72 -2.52
C TRP A 202 -3.81 1.24 -1.85
N VAL A 203 -4.47 0.35 -1.11
CA VAL A 203 -5.37 0.77 -0.04
C VAL A 203 -4.51 1.25 1.12
N VAL A 204 -4.77 2.45 1.63
CA VAL A 204 -4.04 3.03 2.77
C VAL A 204 -4.98 3.09 3.97
N GLY A 205 -4.68 2.29 5.00
CA GLY A 205 -5.45 2.23 6.24
C GLY A 205 -4.87 3.12 7.34
N SER A 206 -5.71 3.96 7.93
CA SER A 206 -5.45 4.61 9.23
C SER A 206 -6.18 3.86 10.36
N GLU A 207 -6.33 4.48 11.53
CA GLU A 207 -7.06 3.88 12.65
C GLU A 207 -8.55 3.64 12.33
N SER A 208 -9.18 4.54 11.58
CA SER A 208 -10.63 4.54 11.38
C SER A 208 -11.06 4.65 9.92
N HIS A 209 -10.14 4.96 9.01
CA HIS A 209 -10.47 5.32 7.63
C HIS A 209 -9.56 4.65 6.60
N TYR A 210 -10.13 4.34 5.43
CA TYR A 210 -9.39 3.78 4.31
C TYR A 210 -9.40 4.76 3.13
N THR A 211 -8.24 4.93 2.53
CA THR A 211 -8.04 5.80 1.36
C THR A 211 -7.30 5.05 0.26
N VAL A 212 -7.16 5.66 -0.92
CA VAL A 212 -6.49 5.03 -2.06
C VAL A 212 -5.29 5.87 -2.46
N LEU A 213 -4.13 5.22 -2.61
CA LEU A 213 -2.91 5.81 -3.15
C LEU A 213 -2.54 5.07 -4.43
N PHE A 214 -2.17 5.77 -5.49
CA PHE A 214 -1.78 5.11 -6.73
C PHE A 214 -0.77 5.91 -7.55
N ALA A 215 -0.07 5.25 -8.46
CA ALA A 215 0.71 5.86 -9.52
C ALA A 215 0.13 5.50 -10.89
N LEU A 216 0.42 6.32 -11.90
CA LEU A 216 0.02 6.03 -13.28
C LEU A 216 1.06 5.18 -14.02
N ASP A 217 2.31 5.22 -13.57
CA ASP A 217 3.42 4.47 -14.14
C ASP A 217 3.79 3.29 -13.22
N PRO A 218 3.67 2.03 -13.67
CA PRO A 218 4.13 0.86 -12.91
C PRO A 218 5.63 0.90 -12.57
N SER A 219 6.44 1.63 -13.34
CA SER A 219 7.90 1.70 -13.14
C SER A 219 8.32 2.30 -11.81
N VAL A 220 7.42 3.01 -11.08
CA VAL A 220 7.70 3.55 -9.74
C VAL A 220 8.05 2.46 -8.72
N GLN A 221 7.64 1.22 -9.00
CA GLN A 221 7.91 0.06 -8.16
C GLN A 221 9.22 -0.64 -8.51
N SER A 222 9.77 -0.37 -9.71
CA SER A 222 10.99 -0.99 -10.20
C SER A 222 12.17 -0.59 -9.32
N GLU A 223 12.98 -1.57 -8.93
CA GLU A 223 14.31 -1.27 -8.38
C GLU A 223 15.17 -0.67 -9.48
N ASN A 224 15.93 0.37 -9.14
CA ASN A 224 16.92 0.90 -10.07
C ASN A 224 18.19 0.04 -10.03
N GLU A 225 19.06 0.18 -11.03
CA GLU A 225 20.31 -0.58 -11.12
C GLU A 225 21.18 -0.45 -9.86
N LEU A 226 21.16 0.73 -9.20
CA LEU A 226 21.95 0.97 -8.00
C LEU A 226 21.42 0.20 -6.79
N GLU A 227 20.11 0.18 -6.57
CA GLU A 227 19.47 -0.59 -5.50
C GLU A 227 19.68 -2.10 -5.69
N GLY A 228 19.56 -2.58 -6.93
CA GLY A 228 19.84 -3.98 -7.27
C GLY A 228 21.32 -4.34 -7.04
N ARG A 229 22.24 -3.46 -7.45
CA ARG A 229 23.68 -3.65 -7.25
C ARG A 229 24.08 -3.58 -5.78
N GLU A 230 23.50 -2.65 -5.01
CA GLU A 230 23.67 -2.58 -3.55
C GLU A 230 23.21 -3.87 -2.89
N THR A 231 22.02 -4.37 -3.24
CA THR A 231 21.49 -5.61 -2.67
C THR A 231 22.41 -6.80 -3.00
N GLN A 232 22.94 -6.87 -4.22
CA GLN A 232 23.90 -7.89 -4.61
C GLN A 232 25.19 -7.83 -3.78
N ILE A 233 25.79 -6.65 -3.66
CA ILE A 233 27.06 -6.45 -2.93
C ILE A 233 26.86 -6.67 -1.43
N ARG A 234 25.76 -6.17 -0.88
CA ARG A 234 25.35 -6.39 0.52
C ARG A 234 25.22 -7.87 0.83
N LYS A 235 24.49 -8.61 0.00
CA LYS A 235 24.29 -10.05 0.19
C LYS A 235 25.61 -10.82 0.18
N ALA A 236 26.53 -10.47 -0.73
CA ALA A 236 27.86 -11.08 -0.77
C ALA A 236 28.67 -10.74 0.49
N PHE A 237 28.61 -9.49 0.95
CA PHE A 237 29.27 -9.05 2.18
C PHE A 237 28.74 -9.77 3.42
N ASP A 238 27.42 -9.80 3.60
CA ASP A 238 26.76 -10.44 4.75
C ASP A 238 27.00 -11.96 4.77
N ALA A 239 27.16 -12.60 3.60
CA ALA A 239 27.52 -14.02 3.51
C ALA A 239 28.94 -14.32 4.05
N GLN A 240 29.81 -13.31 4.09
CA GLN A 240 31.16 -13.39 4.68
C GLN A 240 31.21 -12.85 6.12
N ASP A 241 30.12 -12.26 6.63
CA ASP A 241 30.04 -11.74 7.98
C ASP A 241 29.84 -12.87 9.01
N GLN A 242 30.94 -13.29 9.63
CA GLN A 242 30.94 -14.28 10.70
C GLN A 242 30.62 -13.70 12.08
N SER A 243 30.46 -12.38 12.20
CA SER A 243 30.24 -11.69 13.48
C SER A 243 28.78 -11.72 13.96
N GLY A 244 27.87 -12.26 13.13
CA GLY A 244 26.44 -12.30 13.45
C GLY A 244 25.71 -10.99 13.16
N GLY A 245 26.19 -10.19 12.20
CA GLY A 245 25.59 -8.93 11.76
C GLY A 245 26.28 -7.67 12.28
N GLY A 246 27.54 -7.78 12.72
CA GLY A 246 28.36 -6.64 13.18
C GLY A 246 28.83 -5.71 12.06
N GLY A 247 28.60 -6.07 10.79
CA GLY A 247 28.83 -5.17 9.65
C GLY A 247 30.30 -5.05 9.23
N PHE A 248 31.13 -6.04 9.58
CA PHE A 248 32.52 -6.13 9.14
C PHE A 248 32.92 -7.56 8.75
N ILE A 249 33.90 -7.69 7.87
CA ILE A 249 34.41 -8.97 7.36
C ILE A 249 35.94 -9.03 7.40
N SER A 250 36.51 -10.23 7.34
CA SER A 250 37.97 -10.40 7.24
C SER A 250 38.48 -9.98 5.85
N VAL A 251 39.79 -9.73 5.74
CA VAL A 251 40.43 -9.47 4.43
C VAL A 251 40.22 -10.64 3.46
N GLU A 252 40.23 -11.88 3.95
CA GLU A 252 39.95 -13.06 3.12
C GLU A 252 38.52 -13.08 2.60
N GLY A 253 37.54 -12.81 3.48
CA GLY A 253 36.13 -12.67 3.10
C GLY A 253 35.92 -11.54 2.09
N PHE A 254 36.62 -10.42 2.26
CA PHE A 254 36.56 -9.30 1.32
C PHE A 254 37.00 -9.68 -0.09
N HIS A 255 38.10 -10.41 -0.24
CA HIS A 255 38.52 -10.91 -1.56
C HIS A 255 37.48 -11.84 -2.21
N GLN A 256 36.72 -12.59 -1.39
CA GLN A 256 35.61 -13.39 -1.88
C GLN A 256 34.46 -12.51 -2.37
N VAL A 257 34.09 -11.46 -1.62
CA VAL A 257 33.08 -10.48 -2.06
C VAL A 257 33.46 -9.87 -3.41
N LEU A 258 34.71 -9.45 -3.60
CA LEU A 258 35.16 -8.85 -4.86
C LEU A 258 35.06 -9.79 -6.05
N ARG A 259 35.37 -11.08 -5.85
CA ARG A 259 35.23 -12.10 -6.89
C ARG A 259 33.77 -12.37 -7.23
N GLU A 260 32.91 -12.52 -6.23
CA GLU A 260 31.49 -12.80 -6.42
C GLU A 260 30.73 -11.64 -7.06
N THR A 261 31.19 -10.42 -6.83
CA THR A 261 30.53 -9.20 -7.32
C THR A 261 31.17 -8.63 -8.60
N ASP A 262 32.26 -9.23 -9.10
CA ASP A 262 33.08 -8.73 -10.22
C ASP A 262 33.52 -7.26 -10.02
N ILE A 263 34.02 -6.95 -8.82
CA ILE A 263 34.53 -5.62 -8.46
C ILE A 263 36.06 -5.62 -8.54
N LYS A 264 36.60 -4.64 -9.25
CA LYS A 264 38.04 -4.53 -9.54
C LYS A 264 38.60 -3.25 -8.94
N PHE A 265 39.24 -3.36 -7.78
CA PHE A 265 39.88 -2.21 -7.16
C PHE A 265 41.26 -1.89 -7.75
N PRO A 266 41.60 -0.60 -7.92
CA PRO A 266 42.99 -0.18 -8.06
C PRO A 266 43.79 -0.62 -6.82
N PRO A 267 45.08 -1.00 -6.97
CA PRO A 267 45.91 -1.51 -5.88
C PRO A 267 45.93 -0.60 -4.65
N GLU A 268 46.04 0.71 -4.87
CA GLU A 268 46.06 1.71 -3.80
C GLU A 268 44.80 1.70 -2.92
N LYS A 269 43.62 1.59 -3.55
CA LYS A 269 42.32 1.54 -2.82
C LYS A 269 42.16 0.21 -2.07
N LEU A 270 42.66 -0.88 -2.65
CA LEU A 270 42.61 -2.20 -2.05
C LEU A 270 43.50 -2.28 -0.80
N GLU A 271 44.74 -1.78 -0.90
CA GLU A 271 45.68 -1.71 0.22
C GLU A 271 45.14 -0.84 1.36
N HIS A 272 44.55 0.32 1.03
CA HIS A 272 43.93 1.20 2.02
C HIS A 272 42.83 0.50 2.82
N LEU A 273 41.87 -0.15 2.15
CA LEU A 273 40.79 -0.89 2.82
C LEU A 273 41.34 -2.05 3.66
N CYS A 274 42.36 -2.77 3.17
CA CYS A 274 42.90 -3.93 3.88
C CYS A 274 43.83 -3.57 5.05
N SER A 275 44.25 -2.31 5.18
CA SER A 275 45.27 -1.87 6.14
C SER A 275 44.89 -2.13 7.62
N ALA A 276 43.60 -2.08 7.94
CA ALA A 276 43.09 -2.33 9.29
C ALA A 276 42.98 -3.83 9.65
N GLY A 277 43.17 -4.74 8.69
CA GLY A 277 43.02 -6.20 8.88
C GLY A 277 41.58 -6.71 8.88
N PHE A 278 40.59 -5.82 8.78
CA PHE A 278 39.17 -6.12 8.60
C PHE A 278 38.52 -5.00 7.77
N ILE A 279 37.41 -5.31 7.13
CA ILE A 279 36.68 -4.38 6.26
C ILE A 279 35.33 -4.07 6.86
N VAL A 280 35.06 -2.79 7.11
CA VAL A 280 33.74 -2.32 7.55
C VAL A 280 32.88 -2.02 6.34
N TRP A 281 31.59 -2.39 6.39
CA TRP A 281 30.67 -2.18 5.28
C TRP A 281 30.63 -0.72 4.82
N SER A 282 30.55 0.24 5.75
CA SER A 282 30.40 1.66 5.44
C SER A 282 31.57 2.20 4.63
N GLU A 283 32.80 1.85 5.03
CA GLU A 283 34.02 2.23 4.32
C GLU A 283 34.08 1.57 2.94
N PHE A 284 33.79 0.28 2.86
CA PHE A 284 33.73 -0.42 1.58
C PHE A 284 32.71 0.21 0.64
N TRP A 285 31.50 0.50 1.14
CA TRP A 285 30.43 1.08 0.35
C TRP A 285 30.76 2.48 -0.16
N GLN A 286 31.41 3.32 0.65
CA GLN A 286 31.95 4.61 0.19
C GLN A 286 32.89 4.45 -1.00
N VAL A 287 33.82 3.51 -0.92
CA VAL A 287 34.77 3.28 -2.01
C VAL A 287 34.05 2.78 -3.27
N ILE A 288 32.98 1.98 -3.14
CA ILE A 288 32.13 1.54 -4.27
C ILE A 288 31.40 2.71 -4.93
N LEU A 289 30.84 3.62 -4.15
CA LEU A 289 30.16 4.81 -4.69
C LEU A 289 31.11 5.72 -5.47
N ASP A 290 32.39 5.72 -5.13
CA ASP A 290 33.44 6.48 -5.83
C ASP A 290 34.19 5.68 -6.92
N LEU A 291 33.86 4.39 -7.09
CA LEU A 291 34.51 3.52 -8.07
C LEU A 291 33.75 3.58 -9.42
N ASP A 292 34.51 3.62 -10.52
CA ASP A 292 33.94 3.67 -11.87
C ASP A 292 33.07 2.43 -12.18
N LYS A 293 32.00 2.62 -12.95
CA LYS A 293 31.09 1.54 -13.36
C LYS A 293 31.82 0.42 -14.14
N SER A 294 32.83 0.75 -14.93
CA SER A 294 33.65 -0.24 -15.66
C SER A 294 34.46 -1.17 -14.75
N LEU A 295 34.67 -0.76 -13.50
CA LEU A 295 35.37 -1.52 -12.46
C LEU A 295 34.40 -2.19 -11.48
N GLY A 296 33.10 -2.19 -11.78
CA GLY A 296 32.06 -2.76 -10.93
C GLY A 296 31.57 -1.83 -9.82
N GLY A 297 32.00 -0.55 -9.83
CA GLY A 297 31.58 0.50 -8.90
C GLY A 297 30.29 1.22 -9.31
N LEU A 298 29.91 2.23 -8.54
CA LEU A 298 28.63 2.94 -8.65
C LEU A 298 28.77 4.45 -8.87
N LYS A 299 29.95 4.92 -9.27
CA LYS A 299 30.20 6.34 -9.52
C LYS A 299 29.23 6.89 -10.56
N ASP A 300 28.40 7.83 -10.12
CA ASP A 300 27.46 8.55 -10.98
C ASP A 300 27.98 9.95 -11.26
N SER A 301 28.39 10.18 -12.51
CA SER A 301 28.84 11.47 -13.00
C SER A 301 27.69 12.49 -13.16
N SER A 302 26.43 12.06 -13.09
CA SER A 302 25.26 12.95 -13.14
C SER A 302 24.85 13.51 -11.78
N GLY A 303 25.40 12.98 -10.68
CA GLY A 303 25.12 13.42 -9.30
C GLY A 303 23.72 13.10 -8.78
N LEU A 304 22.92 12.32 -9.53
CA LEU A 304 21.56 11.93 -9.14
C LEU A 304 21.56 10.66 -8.30
N MET A 305 22.60 9.82 -8.36
CA MET A 305 22.84 8.63 -7.54
C MET A 305 21.63 7.68 -7.45
N GLY A 306 20.81 7.59 -8.51
CA GLY A 306 19.60 6.76 -8.51
C GLY A 306 18.45 7.32 -7.68
N LYS A 307 18.47 8.62 -7.36
CA LYS A 307 17.32 9.35 -6.83
C LYS A 307 16.09 9.10 -7.72
N LYS A 308 15.02 8.59 -7.11
CA LYS A 308 13.74 8.41 -7.81
C LYS A 308 12.89 9.64 -7.59
N VAL A 309 12.33 10.17 -8.68
CA VAL A 309 11.31 11.21 -8.62
C VAL A 309 10.12 10.75 -9.43
N PHE A 310 8.96 10.66 -8.80
CA PHE A 310 7.72 10.22 -9.43
C PHE A 310 6.53 10.88 -8.77
N ASP A 311 5.37 10.78 -9.41
CA ASP A 311 4.14 11.34 -8.91
C ASP A 311 3.22 10.22 -8.38
N LEU A 312 2.68 10.42 -7.17
CA LEU A 312 1.60 9.62 -6.60
C LEU A 312 0.31 10.45 -6.57
N TYR A 313 -0.81 9.75 -6.56
CA TYR A 313 -2.15 10.32 -6.49
C TYR A 313 -2.88 9.70 -5.31
N HIS A 314 -3.42 10.53 -4.44
CA HIS A 314 -4.12 10.12 -3.23
C HIS A 314 -5.59 10.54 -3.30
N PHE A 315 -6.50 9.59 -3.23
CA PHE A 315 -7.92 9.81 -3.07
C PHE A 315 -8.33 9.55 -1.62
N ASN A 316 -8.86 10.57 -0.95
CA ASN A 316 -9.14 10.54 0.49
C ASN A 316 -10.38 9.72 0.90
N GLY A 317 -11.06 9.03 -0.01
CA GLY A 317 -12.17 8.14 0.33
C GLY A 317 -13.45 8.84 0.83
N ILE A 318 -13.50 10.18 0.82
CA ILE A 318 -14.68 10.94 1.26
C ILE A 318 -15.65 11.06 0.08
N ALA A 319 -16.90 10.64 0.27
CA ALA A 319 -17.91 10.61 -0.80
C ALA A 319 -18.71 11.92 -0.94
N LYS A 320 -18.85 12.72 0.14
CA LYS A 320 -19.60 13.98 0.14
C LYS A 320 -18.92 15.00 1.05
N SER A 321 -19.11 16.28 0.75
CA SER A 321 -18.63 17.36 1.62
C SER A 321 -19.48 17.45 2.88
N ASP A 322 -18.86 17.38 4.05
CA ASP A 322 -19.53 17.63 5.32
C ASP A 322 -19.66 19.14 5.55
N LEU A 323 -20.76 19.72 5.07
CA LEU A 323 -21.13 21.10 5.37
C LEU A 323 -21.74 21.26 6.78
N ASN A 324 -22.07 20.15 7.45
CA ASN A 324 -22.80 20.10 8.72
C ASN A 324 -21.91 20.11 9.98
N GLY A 325 -20.63 20.47 9.85
CA GLY A 325 -19.74 20.74 10.98
C GLY A 325 -20.11 22.02 11.74
N SER A 326 -21.38 22.22 12.10
CA SER A 326 -21.83 23.27 13.02
C SER A 326 -21.52 22.85 14.46
N GLN A 327 -20.25 22.70 14.80
CA GLN A 327 -19.78 23.01 16.14
C GLN A 327 -18.96 24.29 16.04
N ILE A 328 -19.65 25.40 16.29
CA ILE A 328 -19.01 26.67 16.62
C ILE A 328 -18.23 26.41 17.91
N ASN A 329 -16.92 26.21 17.79
CA ASN A 329 -15.99 26.36 18.89
C ASN A 329 -14.86 27.29 18.45
N SER A 330 -14.74 28.37 19.20
CA SER A 330 -13.80 29.46 19.00
C SER A 330 -12.36 29.04 19.33
N ALA A 331 -11.73 28.21 18.49
CA ALA A 331 -10.28 28.05 18.40
C ALA A 331 -9.93 26.99 17.31
N GLY A 332 -9.53 27.46 16.13
CA GLY A 332 -8.97 26.62 15.06
C GLY A 332 -9.99 26.21 14.00
N GLU A 333 -9.73 26.60 12.75
CA GLU A 333 -10.49 26.14 11.59
C GLU A 333 -10.36 24.62 11.46
N ILE A 334 -11.43 23.87 11.73
CA ILE A 334 -11.49 22.46 11.35
C ILE A 334 -11.56 22.42 9.82
N PRO A 335 -10.62 21.76 9.13
CA PRO A 335 -10.63 21.72 7.67
C PRO A 335 -11.92 21.07 7.15
N LEU A 336 -12.63 21.73 6.22
CA LEU A 336 -13.78 21.12 5.55
C LEU A 336 -13.37 19.80 4.91
N GLN A 337 -13.98 18.71 5.36
CA GLN A 337 -13.82 17.40 4.77
C GLN A 337 -14.65 17.30 3.49
N ARG A 338 -13.97 17.11 2.36
CA ARG A 338 -14.59 16.97 1.02
C ARG A 338 -13.85 15.90 0.21
N PRO A 339 -14.49 15.31 -0.82
CA PRO A 339 -13.80 14.42 -1.75
C PRO A 339 -12.60 15.14 -2.37
N ARG A 340 -11.41 14.54 -2.30
CA ARG A 340 -10.18 15.13 -2.84
C ARG A 340 -9.29 14.10 -3.49
N LEU A 341 -8.74 14.47 -4.64
CA LEU A 341 -7.64 13.80 -5.31
C LEU A 341 -6.41 14.71 -5.23
N THR A 342 -5.44 14.34 -4.40
CA THR A 342 -4.20 15.11 -4.20
C THR A 342 -3.07 14.45 -4.98
N LYS A 343 -2.37 15.24 -5.81
CA LYS A 343 -1.14 14.80 -6.46
C LYS A 343 0.04 15.10 -5.54
N LEU A 344 0.82 14.06 -5.21
CA LEU A 344 2.07 14.16 -4.46
C LEU A 344 3.23 13.96 -5.41
N ARG A 345 4.21 14.85 -5.40
CA ARG A 345 5.53 14.62 -5.98
C ARG A 345 6.40 13.97 -4.92
N VAL A 346 6.88 12.76 -5.21
CA VAL A 346 7.70 11.95 -4.31
C VAL A 346 9.14 11.98 -4.80
N SER A 347 10.06 12.24 -3.88
CA SER A 347 11.50 12.16 -4.10
C SER A 347 12.08 11.15 -3.12
N VAL A 348 12.66 10.07 -3.63
CA VAL A 348 13.33 9.04 -2.83
C VAL A 348 14.83 9.19 -3.02
N PRO A 349 15.58 9.62 -2.00
CA PRO A 349 17.03 9.70 -2.09
C PRO A 349 17.66 8.28 -2.14
N PRO A 350 18.91 8.16 -2.61
CA PRO A 350 19.65 6.89 -2.64
C PRO A 350 19.88 6.35 -1.24
N ARG A 351 19.78 5.03 -1.01
CA ARG A 351 19.79 4.37 0.32
C ARG A 351 20.93 4.76 1.27
N TRP A 352 21.99 5.37 0.75
CA TRP A 352 23.11 5.90 1.51
C TRP A 352 23.32 7.39 1.20
N THR A 353 23.39 8.25 2.21
CA THR A 353 23.98 9.60 2.06
C THR A 353 25.11 9.80 3.08
N PRO A 354 26.16 10.57 2.75
CA PRO A 354 27.28 10.85 3.67
C PRO A 354 26.84 11.48 5.00
N GLU A 355 25.70 12.15 5.04
CA GLU A 355 25.24 12.92 6.21
C GLU A 355 24.79 12.05 7.40
N GLU A 356 24.44 10.78 7.18
CA GLU A 356 24.00 9.87 8.27
C GLU A 356 25.11 9.61 9.31
N PHE A 357 26.39 9.77 8.95
CA PHE A 357 27.48 9.66 9.93
C PHE A 357 27.61 10.89 10.84
N MET A 358 27.22 12.08 10.39
CA MET A 358 27.27 13.28 11.24
C MET A 358 26.11 13.37 12.22
N ALA A 359 24.99 12.66 11.96
CA ALA A 359 23.80 12.68 12.81
C ALA A 359 23.85 11.65 13.96
N ASP A 360 24.56 10.53 13.78
CA ASP A 360 24.73 9.51 14.83
C ASP A 360 25.86 9.82 15.83
N VAL A 361 26.67 10.86 15.55
CA VAL A 361 27.53 11.48 16.56
C VAL A 361 26.74 12.61 17.20
N LYS A 362 26.13 12.37 18.37
CA LYS A 362 25.56 13.43 19.21
C LYS A 362 26.64 14.49 19.50
N VAL A 363 26.67 15.56 18.71
CA VAL A 363 27.36 16.80 19.05
C VAL A 363 26.29 17.85 19.28
N SER A 364 26.15 18.24 20.54
CA SER A 364 25.35 19.38 20.97
C SER A 364 25.79 20.64 20.21
N SER A 365 24.95 21.14 19.30
CA SER A 365 25.18 22.42 18.63
C SER A 365 24.73 23.58 19.52
N ALA A 366 25.70 24.34 20.05
CA ALA A 366 25.48 25.73 20.47
C ALA A 366 25.49 26.65 19.22
N PRO A 367 24.83 27.82 19.26
CA PRO A 367 24.64 28.64 18.07
C PRO A 367 25.81 29.59 17.84
N SER A 368 26.32 29.65 16.61
CA SER A 368 27.13 30.79 16.16
C SER A 368 26.64 31.26 14.79
N ALA A 369 26.18 32.51 14.79
CA ALA A 369 25.85 33.30 13.62
C ALA A 369 27.12 33.83 12.94
N SER A 370 27.11 33.92 11.60
CA SER A 370 27.44 35.14 10.85
C SER A 370 27.39 34.87 9.34
N ASP A 371 26.73 35.78 8.63
CA ASP A 371 26.59 35.89 7.18
C ASP A 371 27.92 35.86 6.41
N SER A 372 27.89 35.30 5.20
CA SER A 372 28.56 35.92 4.06
C SER A 372 27.84 35.58 2.75
N ALA A 373 27.47 36.64 2.04
CA ALA A 373 26.80 36.60 0.74
C ALA A 373 27.77 36.17 -0.36
N GLY A 374 27.40 35.14 -1.12
CA GLY A 374 28.04 34.75 -2.37
C GLY A 374 26.97 34.50 -3.42
N LYS A 375 27.00 35.30 -4.49
CA LYS A 375 26.30 35.01 -5.75
C LYS A 375 26.88 33.72 -6.32
N ASP A 376 26.02 32.78 -6.73
CA ASP A 376 26.13 32.10 -8.03
C ASP A 376 25.01 31.06 -8.24
N ASN A 377 24.56 31.02 -9.49
CA ASN A 377 23.76 30.00 -10.18
C ASN A 377 22.38 29.65 -9.60
N GLU A 378 21.36 30.05 -10.37
CA GLU A 378 19.96 29.68 -10.25
C GLU A 378 19.79 28.17 -10.58
N VAL A 379 20.31 27.31 -9.70
CA VAL A 379 19.85 25.93 -9.58
C VAL A 379 18.49 26.04 -8.91
N SER A 380 17.43 25.71 -9.66
CA SER A 380 16.05 25.65 -9.17
C SER A 380 16.01 25.10 -7.74
N LYS A 381 15.69 25.94 -6.76
CA LYS A 381 15.56 25.53 -5.35
C LYS A 381 14.65 24.30 -5.30
N PRO A 382 15.06 23.19 -4.67
CA PRO A 382 14.18 22.05 -4.50
C PRO A 382 12.92 22.51 -3.76
N GLU A 383 11.74 22.10 -4.24
CA GLU A 383 10.49 22.39 -3.56
C GLU A 383 10.59 21.96 -2.09
N PRO A 384 10.10 22.77 -1.13
CA PRO A 384 10.18 22.42 0.28
C PRO A 384 9.42 21.12 0.53
N SER A 385 10.08 20.14 1.13
CA SER A 385 9.44 18.91 1.55
C SER A 385 8.37 19.20 2.58
N GLN A 386 7.18 18.64 2.39
CA GLN A 386 6.04 18.78 3.29
C GLN A 386 5.77 17.45 4.02
N HIS A 387 5.09 17.53 5.17
CA HIS A 387 4.75 16.36 5.98
C HIS A 387 3.25 16.25 6.25
N ALA A 388 2.74 15.02 6.18
CA ALA A 388 1.39 14.61 6.54
C ALA A 388 1.43 13.10 6.89
N PRO A 389 0.47 12.54 7.65
CA PRO A 389 0.49 11.12 8.03
C PRO A 389 0.57 10.14 6.84
N LEU A 390 0.05 10.53 5.67
CA LEU A 390 0.22 9.75 4.42
C LEU A 390 1.69 9.59 4.04
N VAL A 391 2.53 10.60 4.27
CA VAL A 391 3.97 10.57 3.95
C VAL A 391 4.66 9.48 4.79
N ASP A 392 4.22 9.24 6.01
CA ASP A 392 4.78 8.19 6.87
C ASP A 392 4.42 6.80 6.33
N CYS A 393 3.22 6.62 5.76
CA CYS A 393 2.84 5.41 5.02
C CYS A 393 3.70 5.23 3.76
N VAL A 394 3.92 6.31 2.98
CA VAL A 394 4.79 6.28 1.78
C VAL A 394 6.21 5.84 2.15
N ARG A 395 6.73 6.30 3.30
CA ARG A 395 8.07 5.96 3.80
C ARG A 395 8.22 4.49 4.17
N THR A 396 7.14 3.78 4.51
CA THR A 396 7.23 2.34 4.78
C THR A 396 7.45 1.51 3.52
N ARG A 397 7.11 2.06 2.34
CA ARG A 397 7.41 1.48 1.02
C ARG A 397 8.70 2.00 0.40
N TRP A 398 8.90 3.31 0.45
CA TRP A 398 10.09 4.00 -0.08
C TRP A 398 10.79 4.72 1.07
N ALA A 399 11.73 4.02 1.71
CA ALA A 399 12.46 4.55 2.84
C ALA A 399 13.09 5.92 2.51
N ARG A 400 12.93 6.88 3.43
CA ARG A 400 13.43 8.27 3.31
C ARG A 400 12.79 9.09 2.18
N ALA A 401 11.67 8.64 1.63
CA ALA A 401 10.87 9.46 0.73
C ALA A 401 10.52 10.82 1.37
N THR A 402 10.67 11.86 0.57
CA THR A 402 10.10 13.19 0.82
C THR A 402 9.00 13.46 -0.18
N CYS A 403 7.97 14.18 0.25
CA CYS A 403 6.82 14.50 -0.59
C CYS A 403 6.60 16.01 -0.65
N SER A 404 6.14 16.51 -1.79
CA SER A 404 5.55 17.84 -1.95
C SER A 404 4.19 17.73 -2.65
N TRP A 405 3.29 18.67 -2.41
CA TRP A 405 1.99 18.78 -3.06
C TRP A 405 1.56 20.25 -3.12
N PHE A 406 0.56 20.52 -3.95
CA PHE A 406 -0.06 21.84 -4.05
C PHE A 406 -1.47 21.82 -3.45
N GLY A 407 -1.80 22.84 -2.65
CA GLY A 407 -3.10 22.99 -2.01
C GLY A 407 -3.21 22.25 -0.67
N ASP A 408 -4.41 21.75 -0.37
CA ASP A 408 -4.72 21.10 0.91
C ASP A 408 -3.85 19.84 1.13
N PRO A 409 -3.41 19.58 2.37
CA PRO A 409 -2.67 18.36 2.69
C PRO A 409 -3.50 17.09 2.43
N PRO A 410 -2.85 15.98 1.99
CA PRO A 410 -3.52 14.70 1.89
C PRO A 410 -3.99 14.25 3.29
N SER A 411 -5.24 13.79 3.39
CA SER A 411 -5.84 13.35 4.66
C SER A 411 -6.19 11.88 4.61
N ILE A 412 -5.60 11.11 5.51
CA ILE A 412 -5.95 9.70 5.77
C ILE A 412 -6.70 9.52 7.10
N VAL A 413 -6.96 10.64 7.79
CA VAL A 413 -7.69 10.73 9.05
C VAL A 413 -8.96 11.53 8.82
#